data_AF-A0A2G6ERG7-F1
#
_entry.id   AF-A0A2G6ERG7-F1
#
_cell.length_a   1.000
_cell.length_b   1.000
_cell.length_c   1.000
_cell.angle_alpha   90.00
_cell.angle_beta   90.00
_cell.angle_gamma   90.00
#
_symmetry.space_group_name_H-M   'P 1'
#
loop_
_entity.id
_entity.type
_entity.pdbx_description
1 polymer ?
#
loop_
_entity_poly.entity_id
_entity_poly.type
_entity_poly.pdbx_seq_one_letter_code
_entity_poly.pdbx_strand_id
1 'polypeptide(L)'
;GDDTLQGGKGNDRLLGGFGNDSYVFAKGDGQDSVRVGFGRDTLIFSDVAVSEVQLRNEDGNLVIDGYHEDDQVVIERFFKGDSRRIAAFTFSDQTLSVSDLNNLMVTQSKSLNAGYEQLIHAMSTFGSGSSAMDLIDDRSLYAPELLAGINPS
;
A
#
# COMPACT_ATOMS: atom_id res chain seq x y z
N GLY A 1 -2.70 -26.02 -22.98
CA GLY A 1 -4.09 -26.47 -23.21
C GLY A 1 -4.92 -25.59 -22.31
N ASP A 2 -6.10 -26.00 -21.89
CA ASP A 2 -6.70 -25.32 -20.74
C ASP A 2 -6.11 -25.99 -19.49
N ASP A 3 -5.16 -25.30 -18.83
CA ASP A 3 -4.36 -25.88 -17.75
C ASP A 3 -4.72 -25.28 -16.38
N THR A 4 -4.56 -26.06 -15.31
CA THR A 4 -4.59 -25.54 -13.93
C THR A 4 -3.19 -25.62 -13.35
N LEU A 5 -2.62 -24.48 -13.01
CA LEU A 5 -1.25 -24.33 -12.54
C LEU A 5 -1.24 -23.89 -11.08
N GLN A 6 -0.56 -24.66 -10.25
CA GLN A 6 -0.33 -24.36 -8.84
C GLN A 6 1.13 -24.71 -8.52
N GLY A 7 1.93 -23.72 -8.12
CA GLY A 7 3.31 -23.93 -7.67
C GLY A 7 3.36 -24.63 -6.31
N GLY A 8 2.47 -24.19 -5.41
CA GLY A 8 2.46 -24.61 -4.03
C GLY A 8 3.50 -23.81 -3.24
N LYS A 9 4.16 -24.44 -2.27
CA LYS A 9 5.17 -23.77 -1.45
C LYS A 9 6.48 -23.58 -2.21
N GLY A 10 7.02 -22.38 -2.17
CA GLY A 10 8.32 -22.05 -2.72
C GLY A 10 8.29 -20.72 -3.43
N ASN A 11 9.22 -20.53 -4.37
CA ASN A 11 9.18 -19.39 -5.27
C ASN A 11 9.10 -19.96 -6.68
N ASP A 12 7.89 -19.98 -7.22
CA ASP A 12 7.60 -20.68 -8.47
C ASP A 12 7.44 -19.73 -9.66
N ARG A 13 7.64 -20.29 -10.85
CA ARG A 13 7.42 -19.61 -12.11
C ARG A 13 6.41 -20.39 -12.94
N LEU A 14 5.18 -19.86 -13.02
CA LEU A 14 4.07 -20.50 -13.73
C LEU A 14 3.93 -19.94 -15.15
N LEU A 15 3.82 -20.84 -16.14
CA LEU A 15 3.75 -20.53 -17.57
C LEU A 15 2.53 -21.25 -18.18
N GLY A 16 1.43 -20.55 -18.46
CA GLY A 16 0.21 -21.20 -18.98
C GLY A 16 0.27 -21.58 -20.46
N GLY A 17 0.90 -20.76 -21.30
CA GLY A 17 1.08 -21.09 -22.71
C GLY A 17 -0.15 -20.76 -23.57
N PHE A 18 -0.85 -21.74 -24.12
CA PHE A 18 -2.03 -21.52 -24.97
C PHE A 18 -3.23 -22.27 -24.39
N GLY A 19 -4.37 -21.58 -24.36
CA GLY A 19 -5.64 -22.06 -23.81
C GLY A 19 -6.07 -21.19 -22.64
N ASN A 20 -7.22 -21.50 -22.04
CA ASN A 20 -7.72 -20.77 -20.88
C ASN A 20 -7.15 -21.39 -19.62
N ASP A 21 -6.16 -20.72 -19.04
CA ASP A 21 -5.41 -21.25 -17.91
C ASP A 21 -5.94 -20.70 -16.58
N SER A 22 -5.84 -21.51 -15.53
CA SER A 22 -6.17 -21.13 -14.16
C SER A 22 -4.92 -21.20 -13.28
N TYR A 23 -4.52 -20.08 -12.68
CA TYR A 23 -3.37 -19.99 -11.78
C TYR A 23 -3.87 -19.91 -10.35
N VAL A 24 -3.52 -20.89 -9.51
CA VAL A 24 -4.05 -21.03 -8.15
C VAL A 24 -2.97 -20.74 -7.12
N PHE A 25 -3.30 -19.88 -6.16
CA PHE A 25 -2.46 -19.46 -5.05
C PHE A 25 -3.21 -19.58 -3.71
N ALA A 26 -2.44 -19.76 -2.65
CA ALA A 26 -2.91 -19.80 -1.26
C ALA A 26 -1.91 -19.11 -0.33
N LYS A 27 -2.32 -18.84 0.91
CA LYS A 27 -1.41 -18.34 1.94
C LYS A 27 -0.31 -19.35 2.24
N GLY A 28 0.92 -18.87 2.33
CA GLY A 28 2.15 -19.63 2.56
C GLY A 28 2.73 -20.29 1.31
N ASP A 29 2.26 -19.92 0.11
CA ASP A 29 2.82 -20.41 -1.15
C ASP A 29 4.17 -19.74 -1.47
N GLY A 30 4.44 -18.52 -0.96
CA GLY A 30 5.71 -17.83 -1.12
C GLY A 30 5.69 -16.76 -2.23
N GLN A 31 6.82 -16.60 -2.94
CA GLN A 31 7.00 -15.51 -3.91
C GLN A 31 7.00 -16.05 -5.35
N ASP A 32 5.82 -15.96 -5.97
CA ASP A 32 5.56 -16.56 -7.27
C ASP A 32 5.52 -15.54 -8.41
N SER A 33 5.83 -16.02 -9.60
CA SER A 33 5.75 -15.25 -10.84
C SER A 33 4.93 -15.98 -11.90
N VAL A 34 4.06 -15.23 -12.57
CA VAL A 34 3.17 -15.72 -13.62
C VAL A 34 3.51 -15.04 -14.94
N ARG A 35 3.76 -15.85 -15.96
CA ARG A 35 3.77 -15.40 -17.35
C ARG A 35 2.56 -15.95 -18.07
N VAL A 36 1.57 -15.07 -18.23
CA VAL A 36 0.27 -15.34 -18.82
C VAL A 36 0.39 -15.77 -20.28
N GLY A 37 -0.41 -16.76 -20.65
CA GLY A 37 -0.51 -17.34 -21.97
C GLY A 37 -1.44 -16.57 -22.91
N PHE A 38 -1.83 -17.22 -24.01
CA PHE A 38 -2.92 -16.77 -24.87
C PHE A 38 -4.20 -17.51 -24.50
N GLY A 39 -5.19 -16.76 -24.05
CA GLY A 39 -6.50 -17.29 -23.68
C GLY A 39 -7.23 -16.33 -22.76
N ARG A 40 -8.36 -16.80 -22.21
CA ARG A 40 -9.10 -16.11 -21.16
C ARG A 40 -8.73 -16.70 -19.80
N ASP A 41 -7.57 -16.26 -19.32
CA ASP A 41 -6.96 -16.82 -18.12
C ASP A 41 -7.61 -16.28 -16.84
N THR A 42 -7.57 -17.08 -15.77
CA THR A 42 -8.10 -16.72 -14.45
C THR A 42 -7.01 -16.87 -13.40
N LEU A 43 -6.89 -15.88 -12.52
CA LEU A 43 -6.04 -15.97 -11.33
C LEU A 43 -6.92 -16.19 -10.11
N ILE A 44 -6.58 -17.18 -9.28
CA ILE A 44 -7.41 -17.66 -8.18
C ILE A 44 -6.59 -17.64 -6.89
N PHE A 45 -7.05 -16.90 -5.90
CA PHE A 45 -6.62 -17.05 -4.52
C PHE A 45 -7.65 -17.84 -3.73
N SER A 46 -7.25 -18.99 -3.20
CA SER A 46 -8.18 -19.96 -2.59
C SER A 46 -8.62 -19.59 -1.17
N ASP A 47 -7.79 -18.86 -0.41
CA ASP A 47 -7.99 -18.52 1.00
C ASP A 47 -7.61 -17.07 1.35
N VAL A 48 -7.58 -16.21 0.33
CA VAL A 48 -7.29 -14.77 0.45
C VAL A 48 -8.49 -13.96 -0.01
N ALA A 49 -8.92 -13.01 0.81
CA ALA A 49 -9.97 -12.04 0.48
C ALA A 49 -9.40 -10.79 -0.19
N VAL A 50 -10.23 -10.08 -0.95
CA VAL A 50 -9.82 -8.84 -1.65
C VAL A 50 -9.31 -7.76 -0.69
N SER A 51 -9.86 -7.67 0.52
CA SER A 51 -9.44 -6.69 1.52
C SER A 51 -8.06 -6.97 2.12
N GLU A 52 -7.52 -8.17 1.93
CA GLU A 52 -6.20 -8.57 2.45
C GLU A 52 -5.06 -8.23 1.49
N VAL A 53 -5.35 -7.98 0.21
CA VAL A 53 -4.31 -7.73 -0.80
C VAL A 53 -4.00 -6.25 -0.98
N GLN A 54 -2.72 -5.97 -1.18
CA GLN A 54 -2.22 -4.73 -1.76
C GLN A 54 -1.87 -4.98 -3.23
N LEU A 55 -2.20 -4.01 -4.07
CA LEU A 55 -2.03 -4.10 -5.52
C LEU A 55 -1.13 -2.98 -6.00
N ARG A 56 -0.01 -3.34 -6.63
CA ARG A 56 1.04 -2.39 -7.02
C ARG A 56 1.41 -2.59 -8.49
N ASN A 57 1.63 -1.47 -9.19
CA ASN A 57 2.24 -1.49 -10.52
C ASN A 57 3.73 -1.23 -10.36
N GLU A 58 4.55 -2.26 -10.58
CA GLU A 58 6.00 -2.17 -10.51
C GLU A 58 6.60 -2.51 -11.87
N ASP A 59 7.26 -1.53 -12.49
CA ASP A 59 7.92 -1.68 -13.80
C ASP A 59 7.02 -2.28 -14.90
N GLY A 60 5.71 -2.05 -14.81
CA GLY A 60 4.68 -2.56 -15.73
C GLY A 60 4.20 -4.00 -15.43
N ASN A 61 4.60 -4.57 -14.30
CA ASN A 61 4.05 -5.80 -13.74
C ASN A 61 2.94 -5.47 -12.74
N LEU A 62 1.99 -6.39 -12.56
CA LEU A 62 1.07 -6.35 -11.43
C LEU A 62 1.67 -7.16 -10.29
N VAL A 63 1.86 -6.53 -9.15
CA VAL A 63 2.33 -7.17 -7.93
C VAL A 63 1.18 -7.20 -6.92
N ILE A 64 0.92 -8.38 -6.39
CA ILE A 64 -0.12 -8.67 -5.40
C ILE A 64 0.56 -9.22 -4.15
N ASP A 65 0.46 -8.51 -3.04
CA ASP A 65 1.09 -8.86 -1.76
C ASP A 65 0.24 -8.44 -0.56
N GLY A 66 0.76 -8.56 0.66
CA GLY A 66 0.12 -8.09 1.90
C GLY A 66 -0.90 -9.04 2.52
N TYR A 67 -1.20 -10.17 1.86
CA TYR A 67 -2.18 -11.16 2.33
C TYR A 67 -1.61 -12.23 3.26
N HIS A 68 -0.29 -12.39 3.32
CA HIS A 68 0.44 -13.27 4.22
C HIS A 68 1.90 -12.80 4.33
N GLU A 69 2.63 -13.27 5.36
CA GLU A 69 4.05 -12.93 5.55
C GLU A 69 4.88 -13.40 4.35
N ASP A 70 5.67 -12.50 3.78
CA ASP A 70 6.57 -12.70 2.63
C ASP A 70 5.95 -13.21 1.31
N ASP A 71 4.63 -13.49 1.29
CA ASP A 71 3.94 -13.96 0.10
C ASP A 71 3.74 -12.84 -0.93
N GLN A 72 3.95 -13.20 -2.19
CA GLN A 72 3.81 -12.28 -3.32
C GLN A 72 3.45 -13.06 -4.59
N VAL A 73 2.55 -12.50 -5.40
CA VAL A 73 2.32 -12.96 -6.77
C VAL A 73 2.61 -11.82 -7.74
N VAL A 74 3.53 -12.07 -8.68
CA VAL A 74 3.88 -11.13 -9.75
C VAL A 74 3.33 -11.60 -11.08
N ILE A 75 2.45 -10.80 -11.69
CA ILE A 75 1.99 -11.03 -13.06
C ILE A 75 2.83 -10.19 -14.01
N GLU A 76 3.67 -10.88 -14.78
CA GLU A 76 4.63 -10.25 -15.68
C GLU A 76 3.92 -9.46 -16.78
N ARG A 77 4.37 -8.21 -16.98
CA ARG A 77 3.98 -7.36 -18.12
C ARG A 77 2.49 -7.02 -18.20
N PHE A 78 1.74 -7.19 -17.10
CA PHE A 78 0.29 -6.95 -17.05
C PHE A 78 -0.13 -5.58 -17.60
N PHE A 79 0.64 -4.52 -17.30
CA PHE A 79 0.36 -3.16 -17.74
C PHE A 79 1.05 -2.76 -19.05
N LYS A 80 1.85 -3.65 -19.68
CA LYS A 80 2.63 -3.32 -20.89
C LYS A 80 1.88 -3.44 -22.21
N GLY A 81 0.55 -3.42 -22.17
CA GLY A 81 -0.26 -3.43 -23.40
C GLY A 81 -0.33 -4.78 -24.13
N ASP A 82 0.08 -5.89 -23.51
CA ASP A 82 -0.01 -7.21 -24.15
C ASP A 82 -1.47 -7.62 -24.39
N SER A 83 -1.70 -8.39 -25.45
CA SER A 83 -2.97 -9.06 -25.74
C SER A 83 -3.27 -10.18 -24.73
N ARG A 84 -2.24 -10.66 -24.04
CA ARG A 84 -2.29 -11.69 -23.00
C ARG A 84 -2.72 -11.07 -21.68
N ARG A 85 -3.91 -11.43 -21.20
CA ARG A 85 -4.48 -10.85 -19.99
C ARG A 85 -5.23 -11.88 -19.18
N ILE A 86 -5.06 -11.78 -17.87
CA ILE A 86 -5.99 -12.34 -16.91
C ILE A 86 -7.36 -11.67 -17.14
N ALA A 87 -8.39 -12.48 -17.37
CA ALA A 87 -9.75 -12.03 -17.58
C ALA A 87 -10.49 -11.79 -16.25
N ALA A 88 -10.15 -12.56 -15.22
CA ALA A 88 -10.78 -12.50 -13.91
C ALA A 88 -9.81 -12.84 -12.79
N PHE A 89 -10.00 -12.18 -11.65
CA PHE A 89 -9.28 -12.41 -10.41
C PHE A 89 -10.28 -12.91 -9.36
N THR A 90 -10.22 -14.19 -9.03
CA THR A 90 -11.11 -14.81 -8.05
C THR A 90 -10.40 -14.88 -6.71
N PHE A 91 -11.02 -14.28 -5.70
CA PHE A 91 -10.62 -14.32 -4.30
C PHE A 91 -11.62 -15.16 -3.52
N SER A 92 -11.32 -15.44 -2.25
CA SER A 92 -12.19 -16.27 -1.40
C SER A 92 -13.57 -15.64 -1.15
N ASP A 93 -13.68 -14.30 -1.24
CA ASP A 93 -14.89 -13.53 -0.98
C ASP A 93 -15.62 -13.05 -2.25
N GLN A 94 -14.88 -12.76 -3.33
CA GLN A 94 -15.47 -12.25 -4.57
C GLN A 94 -14.58 -12.47 -5.80
N THR A 95 -15.14 -12.25 -7.00
CA THR A 95 -14.39 -12.22 -8.26
C THR A 95 -14.37 -10.81 -8.83
N LEU A 96 -13.20 -10.31 -9.18
CA LEU A 96 -12.99 -9.00 -9.77
C LEU A 96 -12.70 -9.12 -11.27
N SER A 97 -13.29 -8.23 -12.06
CA SER A 97 -12.81 -7.97 -13.41
C SER A 97 -11.51 -7.15 -13.37
N VAL A 98 -10.81 -7.07 -14.50
CA VAL A 98 -9.65 -6.17 -14.65
C VAL A 98 -10.02 -4.71 -14.33
N SER A 99 -11.22 -4.27 -14.70
CA SER A 99 -11.70 -2.93 -14.42
C SER A 99 -11.89 -2.69 -12.91
N ASP A 100 -12.47 -3.67 -12.21
CA ASP A 100 -12.67 -3.58 -10.75
C ASP A 100 -11.33 -3.58 -10.03
N LEU A 101 -10.39 -4.41 -10.49
CA LEU A 101 -9.02 -4.45 -9.96
C LEU A 101 -8.31 -3.09 -10.14
N ASN A 102 -8.41 -2.47 -11.32
CA ASN A 102 -7.84 -1.14 -11.56
C ASN A 102 -8.47 -0.07 -10.65
N ASN A 103 -9.79 -0.13 -10.42
CA ASN A 103 -10.46 0.79 -9.50
C ASN A 103 -10.00 0.58 -8.05
N LEU A 104 -9.76 -0.66 -7.64
CA LEU A 104 -9.20 -0.99 -6.33
C LEU A 104 -7.79 -0.41 -6.16
N MET A 105 -6.91 -0.54 -7.16
CA MET A 105 -5.57 0.07 -7.15
C MET A 105 -5.62 1.59 -6.98
N VAL A 106 -6.53 2.26 -7.70
CA VAL A 106 -6.73 3.72 -7.57
C VAL A 106 -7.25 4.08 -6.17
N THR A 107 -8.07 3.23 -5.57
CA THR A 107 -8.62 3.46 -4.23
C THR A 107 -7.55 3.29 -3.15
N GLN A 108 -6.74 2.22 -3.23
CA GLN A 108 -5.61 1.97 -2.32
C GLN A 108 -4.58 3.12 -2.36
N SER A 109 -4.20 3.59 -3.56
CA SER A 109 -3.29 4.73 -3.71
C SER A 109 -3.83 6.05 -3.14
N LYS A 110 -5.13 6.33 -3.31
CA LYS A 110 -5.77 7.50 -2.69
C LYS A 110 -5.81 7.40 -1.17
N SER A 111 -6.09 6.23 -0.62
CA SER A 111 -6.13 6.01 0.83
C SER A 111 -4.75 6.24 1.45
N LEU A 112 -3.68 5.82 0.77
CA LEU A 112 -2.31 6.11 1.18
C LEU A 112 -2.05 7.62 1.19
N ASN A 113 -2.34 8.33 0.10
CA ASN A 113 -2.14 9.78 0.04
C ASN A 113 -2.93 10.54 1.12
N ALA A 114 -4.19 10.14 1.37
CA ALA A 114 -5.00 10.75 2.41
C ALA A 114 -4.42 10.54 3.81
N GLY A 115 -3.86 9.35 4.10
CA GLY A 115 -3.17 9.09 5.36
C GLY A 115 -1.93 9.97 5.55
N TYR A 116 -1.18 10.23 4.47
CA TYR A 116 0.02 11.07 4.52
C TYR A 116 -0.35 12.52 4.80
N GLU A 117 -1.41 13.03 4.17
CA GLU A 117 -1.93 14.38 4.45
C GLU A 117 -2.42 14.52 5.90
N GLN A 118 -3.04 13.47 6.47
CA GLN A 118 -3.42 13.48 7.89
C GLN A 118 -2.21 13.55 8.81
N LEU A 119 -1.14 12.83 8.51
CA LEU A 119 0.11 12.91 9.29
C LEU A 119 0.77 14.28 9.18
N ILE A 120 0.86 14.85 7.97
CA ILE A 120 1.40 16.21 7.76
C ILE A 120 0.57 17.24 8.54
N HIS A 121 -0.75 17.14 8.49
CA HIS A 121 -1.65 18.02 9.21
C HIS A 121 -1.54 17.87 10.73
N ALA A 122 -1.43 16.64 11.23
CA ALA A 122 -1.19 16.39 12.65
C ALA A 122 0.14 17.03 13.10
N MET A 123 1.23 16.79 12.36
CA MET A 123 2.56 17.35 12.66
C MET A 123 2.58 18.89 12.61
N SER A 124 1.88 19.52 11.66
CA SER A 124 1.81 20.99 11.58
C SER A 124 0.97 21.61 12.71
N THR A 125 -0.08 20.92 13.14
CA THR A 125 -0.91 21.32 14.30
C THR A 125 -0.11 21.27 15.60
N PHE A 126 0.72 20.24 15.79
CA PHE A 126 1.62 20.17 16.95
C PHE A 126 2.76 21.20 16.90
N GLY A 127 3.29 21.53 15.71
CA GLY A 127 4.36 22.53 15.55
C GLY A 127 3.91 23.99 15.70
N SER A 128 2.61 24.25 15.52
CA SER A 128 2.03 25.61 15.56
C SER A 128 1.37 25.97 16.90
N GLY A 129 1.29 25.01 17.83
CA GLY A 129 0.65 25.14 19.14
C GLY A 129 1.56 25.57 20.29
N SER A 130 2.70 26.19 20.05
CA SER A 130 3.60 26.67 21.10
C SER A 130 3.10 27.95 21.78
N SER A 131 1.90 27.91 22.36
CA SER A 131 1.54 28.79 23.50
C SER A 131 2.23 28.35 24.80
N ALA A 132 3.04 27.29 24.77
CA ALA A 132 3.89 26.89 25.90
C ALA A 132 5.19 27.71 26.01
N MET A 133 5.54 28.53 25.02
CA MET A 133 6.74 29.39 25.07
C MET A 133 6.48 30.80 25.62
N ASP A 134 5.23 31.17 25.91
CA ASP A 134 4.83 32.54 26.25
C ASP A 134 4.75 32.81 27.76
N LEU A 135 5.49 32.06 28.58
CA LEU A 135 5.51 32.20 30.05
C LEU A 135 6.81 32.78 30.63
N ILE A 136 7.69 33.38 29.81
CA ILE A 136 8.99 33.90 30.29
C ILE A 136 9.14 35.43 30.17
N ASP A 137 8.18 36.17 29.64
CA ASP A 137 8.28 37.65 29.60
C ASP A 137 7.37 38.38 30.60
N ASP A 138 7.23 37.86 31.82
CA ASP A 138 6.78 38.68 32.95
C ASP A 138 7.97 39.47 33.54
N ARG A 139 8.41 40.49 32.80
CA ARG A 139 9.35 41.51 33.28
C ARG A 139 8.69 42.57 34.17
N SER A 140 7.47 42.33 34.70
CA SER A 140 6.80 43.29 35.59
C SER A 140 7.27 43.24 37.06
N LEU A 141 8.20 42.36 37.42
CA LEU A 141 8.67 42.15 38.80
C LEU A 141 9.90 42.98 39.24
N TYR A 142 10.37 43.96 38.46
CA TYR A 142 11.48 44.83 38.87
C TYR A 142 11.13 46.33 38.85
N ALA A 143 10.39 46.77 39.87
CA ALA A 143 10.62 47.99 40.66
C ALA A 143 9.51 48.07 41.74
N PRO A 144 9.70 48.69 42.93
CA PRO A 144 10.78 49.59 43.38
C PRO A 144 11.38 49.15 44.75
N GLU A 145 12.40 49.81 45.30
CA GLU A 145 12.19 50.72 46.45
C GLU A 145 13.40 51.66 46.67
N LEU A 146 13.05 52.91 47.01
CA LEU A 146 13.90 53.98 47.52
C LEU A 146 14.77 53.51 48.69
N LEU A 147 16.06 53.88 48.67
CA LEU A 147 16.78 54.20 49.91
C LEU A 147 17.59 55.49 49.76
N ALA A 148 17.41 56.34 50.75
CA ALA A 148 17.79 57.73 50.82
C ALA A 148 19.28 57.95 51.18
N GLY A 149 19.81 59.10 50.72
CA GLY A 149 20.74 59.94 51.46
C GLY A 149 22.22 59.54 51.45
N ILE A 150 23.07 60.48 51.01
CA ILE A 150 24.12 61.14 51.82
C ILE A 150 24.86 62.16 50.90
N ASN A 151 24.63 63.47 51.16
CA ASN A 151 25.62 64.55 50.97
C ASN A 151 26.58 64.50 52.18
N PRO A 152 27.87 64.91 52.14
CA PRO A 152 28.36 66.25 51.70
C PRO A 152 29.74 66.17 50.95
N SER A 153 30.43 67.23 50.50
CA SER A 153 30.53 68.66 50.83
C SER A 153 30.98 69.43 49.58
#